data_AF-A0A9X8YN60-F1
#
_entry.id   AF-A0A9X8YN60-F1
#
_cell.length_a   1.000
_cell.length_b   1.000
_cell.length_c   1.000
_cell.angle_alpha   90.00
_cell.angle_beta   90.00
_cell.angle_gamma   90.00
#
_symmetry.space_group_name_H-M   'P 1'
#
loop_
_entity.id
_entity.type
_entity.pdbx_description
1 polymer ?
#
loop_
_entity_poly.entity_id
_entity_poly.type
_entity_poly.pdbx_seq_one_letter_code
_entity_poly.pdbx_strand_id
1 'polypeptide(L)'
;DGLHRYGCVPQKVGKKAALLGMSPLLNRGLQRYVADSASALLGLQPEDWLDMADPVNIPGTSDQYPNWRRKLNRTLEEMFADPRINRLLKDLDKRRRKVSVG
;
A
#
# COMPACT_ATOMS: atom_id res chain seq x y z
N ASP A 1 11.93 -11.70 0.84
CA ASP A 1 11.88 -12.71 -0.25
C ASP A 1 10.56 -12.82 -1.01
N GLY A 2 9.39 -12.85 -0.34
CA GLY A 2 8.09 -13.00 -1.02
C GLY A 2 7.87 -12.05 -2.21
N LEU A 3 8.11 -10.74 -2.02
CA LEU A 3 7.91 -9.74 -3.08
C LEU A 3 8.74 -10.02 -4.34
N HIS A 4 9.97 -10.51 -4.20
CA HIS A 4 10.82 -10.86 -5.34
C HIS A 4 10.35 -12.18 -5.98
N ARG A 5 10.03 -13.18 -5.15
CA ARG A 5 9.60 -14.52 -5.62
C ARG A 5 8.35 -14.43 -6.50
N TYR A 6 7.41 -13.56 -6.17
CA TYR A 6 6.16 -13.38 -6.92
C TYR A 6 6.21 -12.21 -7.91
N GLY A 7 7.39 -11.61 -8.16
CA GLY A 7 7.55 -10.55 -9.16
C GLY A 7 6.80 -9.25 -8.83
N CYS A 8 6.52 -8.99 -7.55
CA CYS A 8 5.82 -7.78 -7.12
C CYS A 8 6.74 -6.55 -7.11
N VAL A 9 8.05 -6.76 -6.94
CA VAL A 9 9.10 -5.73 -7.04
C VAL A 9 10.13 -6.05 -8.14
N PRO A 10 10.74 -5.04 -8.78
CA PRO A 10 11.84 -5.24 -9.73
C PRO A 10 13.08 -5.88 -9.10
N GLN A 11 13.91 -6.57 -9.90
CA GLN A 11 15.16 -7.19 -9.43
C GLN A 11 16.20 -6.19 -8.88
N LYS A 12 16.10 -4.91 -9.27
CA LYS A 12 16.96 -3.84 -8.76
C LYS A 12 16.66 -3.42 -7.32
N VAL A 13 15.50 -3.80 -6.77
CA VAL A 13 15.20 -3.54 -5.35
C VAL A 13 16.10 -4.47 -4.52
N GLY A 14 16.72 -3.93 -3.47
CA GLY A 14 17.61 -4.71 -2.60
C GLY A 14 16.87 -5.87 -1.93
N LYS A 15 17.61 -6.93 -1.59
CA LYS A 15 17.04 -8.12 -0.93
C LYS A 15 17.17 -8.10 0.60
N LYS A 16 18.04 -7.25 1.14
CA LYS A 16 18.28 -7.11 2.59
C LYS A 16 17.36 -6.04 3.18
N ALA A 17 16.26 -6.45 3.79
CA ALA A 17 15.25 -5.55 4.33
C ALA A 17 15.82 -4.50 5.31
N ALA A 18 16.76 -4.89 6.17
CA ALA A 18 17.41 -3.99 7.13
C ALA A 18 18.19 -2.82 6.49
N LEU A 19 18.48 -2.89 5.19
CA LEU A 19 19.20 -1.85 4.44
C LEU A 19 18.26 -1.02 3.54
N LEU A 20 16.94 -1.21 3.66
CA LEU A 20 15.94 -0.53 2.82
C LEU A 20 15.07 0.39 3.66
N GLY A 21 14.93 1.63 3.21
CA GLY A 21 13.83 2.50 3.61
C GLY A 21 12.57 2.23 2.78
N MET A 22 11.43 2.76 3.25
CA MET A 22 10.22 2.77 2.44
C MET A 22 10.46 3.57 1.15
N SER A 23 9.90 3.08 0.04
CA SER A 23 9.99 3.74 -1.26
C SER A 23 8.75 3.45 -2.10
N PRO A 24 8.43 4.27 -3.12
CA PRO A 24 7.29 4.02 -4.00
C PRO A 24 7.33 2.64 -4.69
N LEU A 25 8.52 2.08 -4.93
CA LEU A 25 8.67 0.74 -5.49
C LEU A 25 8.29 -0.35 -4.49
N LEU A 26 8.72 -0.20 -3.23
CA LEU A 26 8.44 -1.15 -2.17
C LEU A 26 6.97 -1.10 -1.74
N ASN A 27 6.44 0.11 -1.52
CA ASN A 27 5.04 0.35 -1.19
C ASN A 27 4.09 -0.30 -2.23
N ARG A 28 4.29 0.00 -3.53
CA ARG A 28 3.52 -0.66 -4.59
C ARG A 28 3.73 -2.17 -4.61
N GLY A 29 4.96 -2.64 -4.36
CA GLY A 29 5.27 -4.07 -4.29
C GLY A 29 4.46 -4.81 -3.22
N LEU A 30 4.33 -4.23 -2.03
CA LEU A 30 3.52 -4.77 -0.93
C LEU A 30 2.05 -4.87 -1.33
N GLN A 31 1.48 -3.79 -1.89
CA GLN A 31 0.08 -3.78 -2.33
C GLN A 31 -0.18 -4.75 -3.49
N ARG A 32 0.76 -4.90 -4.43
CA ARG A 32 0.68 -5.92 -5.49
C ARG A 32 0.65 -7.33 -4.93
N TYR A 33 1.48 -7.60 -3.92
CA TYR A 33 1.58 -8.94 -3.33
C TYR A 33 0.25 -9.43 -2.76
N VAL A 34 -0.48 -8.55 -2.06
CA VAL A 34 -1.82 -8.87 -1.57
C VAL A 34 -2.88 -8.86 -2.68
N ALA A 35 -2.74 -7.99 -3.68
CA ALA A 35 -3.65 -7.98 -4.84
C ALA A 35 -3.55 -9.25 -5.71
N ASP A 36 -2.37 -9.86 -5.80
CA ASP A 36 -2.15 -11.11 -6.53
C ASP A 36 -2.63 -12.35 -5.72
N SER A 37 -3.11 -12.18 -4.49
CA SER A 37 -3.55 -13.30 -3.64
C SER A 37 -4.90 -13.90 -4.07
N ALA A 38 -5.13 -15.16 -3.70
CA ALA A 38 -6.39 -15.88 -3.93
C ALA A 38 -7.55 -15.45 -3.02
N SER A 39 -7.33 -14.48 -2.12
CA SER A 39 -8.41 -13.94 -1.27
C SER A 39 -9.53 -13.37 -2.13
N ALA A 40 -10.78 -13.64 -1.77
CA ALA A 40 -11.94 -13.14 -2.51
C ALA A 40 -12.04 -11.60 -2.48
N LEU A 41 -11.72 -11.01 -1.32
CA LEU A 41 -11.75 -9.56 -1.09
C LEU A 41 -10.34 -9.01 -0.83
N LEU A 42 -10.12 -7.78 -1.30
CA LEU A 42 -8.94 -6.98 -1.01
C LEU A 42 -9.39 -5.64 -0.41
N GLY A 43 -8.94 -5.35 0.81
CA GLY A 43 -9.04 -4.02 1.41
C GLY A 43 -7.76 -3.24 1.19
N LEU A 44 -7.88 -1.96 0.82
CA LEU A 44 -6.75 -1.04 0.66
C LEU A 44 -6.96 0.18 1.54
N GLN A 45 -5.90 0.62 2.22
CA GLN A 45 -5.92 1.81 3.05
C GLN A 45 -5.40 3.02 2.26
N PRO A 46 -6.17 4.13 2.17
CA PRO A 46 -5.71 5.33 1.47
C PRO A 46 -4.42 5.94 2.03
N GLU A 47 -4.13 5.69 3.29
CA GLU A 47 -2.85 6.01 3.94
C GLU A 47 -1.65 5.46 3.18
N ASP A 48 -1.74 4.24 2.66
CA ASP A 48 -0.66 3.59 1.91
C ASP A 48 -0.49 4.19 0.51
N TRP A 49 -1.55 4.76 -0.08
CA TRP A 49 -1.46 5.47 -1.36
C TRP A 49 -0.73 6.81 -1.19
N LEU A 50 -0.88 7.39 0.00
CA LEU A 50 -0.33 8.67 0.42
C LEU A 50 1.03 8.54 1.15
N ASP A 51 1.53 7.31 1.33
CA ASP A 51 2.77 6.98 2.03
C ASP A 51 2.85 7.59 3.43
N MET A 52 1.73 7.53 4.17
CA MET A 52 1.63 8.09 5.52
C MET A 52 2.25 7.17 6.56
N ALA A 53 3.10 7.72 7.42
CA ALA A 53 3.81 6.95 8.45
C ALA A 53 3.01 6.79 9.75
N ASP A 54 2.20 7.78 10.12
CA ASP A 54 1.57 7.83 11.44
C ASP A 54 0.26 7.01 11.50
N PRO A 55 0.06 6.20 12.56
CA PRO A 55 -1.13 5.40 12.72
C PRO A 55 -2.36 6.24 13.08
N VAL A 56 -3.55 5.75 12.73
CA VAL A 56 -4.81 6.36 13.19
C VAL A 56 -5.13 6.00 14.66
N ASN A 57 -4.59 4.88 15.14
CA ASN A 57 -4.85 4.35 16.47
C ASN A 57 -3.65 3.54 16.98
N ILE A 58 -3.29 3.71 18.26
CA ILE A 58 -2.32 2.89 18.99
C ILE A 58 -3.09 2.14 20.10
N PRO A 59 -3.29 0.81 20.00
CA PRO A 59 -4.00 0.04 21.00
C PRO A 59 -3.40 0.19 22.41
N GLY A 60 -4.26 0.28 23.43
CA GLY A 60 -3.82 0.40 24.83
C GLY A 60 -3.42 1.82 25.27
N THR A 61 -3.72 2.85 24.46
CA THR A 61 -3.47 4.25 24.81
C THR A 61 -4.78 5.03 24.97
N SER A 62 -4.77 6.03 25.86
CA SER A 62 -5.86 6.97 26.11
C SER A 62 -5.44 8.40 25.77
N ASP A 63 -4.64 9.03 26.64
CA ASP A 63 -4.17 10.40 26.54
C ASP A 63 -2.76 10.52 25.94
N GLN A 64 -2.06 9.39 25.77
CA GLN A 64 -0.69 9.36 25.24
C GLN A 64 -0.64 9.57 23.72
N TYR A 65 -1.72 9.28 22.99
CA TYR A 65 -1.80 9.43 21.55
C TYR A 65 -3.17 9.98 21.13
N PRO A 66 -3.25 10.88 20.13
CA PRO A 66 -4.51 11.40 19.61
C PRO A 66 -5.24 10.36 18.72
N ASN A 67 -5.62 9.22 19.31
CA ASN A 67 -6.36 8.16 18.62
C ASN A 67 -7.62 8.71 17.96
N TRP A 68 -7.95 8.17 16.79
CA TRP A 68 -9.17 8.47 16.02
C TRP A 68 -9.29 9.92 15.52
N ARG A 69 -8.19 10.70 15.57
CA ARG A 69 -8.19 12.11 15.19
C ARG A 69 -7.33 12.42 13.96
N ARG A 70 -6.37 11.56 13.62
CA ARG A 70 -5.45 11.78 12.50
C ARG A 70 -6.20 11.66 11.16
N LYS A 71 -6.24 12.77 10.42
CA LYS A 71 -6.81 12.85 9.07
C LYS A 71 -5.81 12.37 8.01
N LEU A 72 -6.29 12.09 6.80
CA LEU A 72 -5.43 11.98 5.63
C LEU A 72 -4.75 13.33 5.35
N ASN A 73 -3.56 13.30 4.73
CA ASN A 73 -2.75 14.51 4.46
C ASN A 73 -3.07 15.21 3.12
N ARG A 74 -4.10 14.74 2.41
CA ARG A 74 -4.60 15.25 1.13
C ARG A 74 -6.12 15.16 1.09
N THR A 75 -6.75 16.04 0.31
CA THR A 75 -8.19 15.95 0.03
C THR A 75 -8.50 14.85 -0.98
N LEU A 76 -9.78 14.48 -1.12
CA LEU A 76 -10.20 13.49 -2.11
C LEU A 76 -9.91 13.98 -3.55
N GLU A 77 -10.14 15.27 -3.82
CA GLU A 77 -9.89 15.89 -5.13
C GLU A 77 -8.40 15.82 -5.48
N GLU A 78 -7.52 16.16 -4.53
CA GLU A 78 -6.08 16.08 -4.71
C GLU A 78 -5.62 14.63 -4.93
N MET A 79 -6.15 13.69 -4.15
CA MET A 79 -5.82 12.26 -4.26
C MET A 79 -6.17 11.69 -5.63
N PHE A 80 -7.40 11.97 -6.10
CA PHE A 80 -7.87 11.43 -7.38
C PHE A 80 -7.41 12.24 -8.59
N ALA A 81 -6.85 13.45 -8.39
CA ALA A 81 -6.11 14.16 -9.42
C ALA A 81 -4.65 13.68 -9.56
N ASP A 82 -4.06 13.03 -8.55
CA ASP A 82 -2.67 12.57 -8.59
C ASP A 82 -2.47 11.40 -9.59
N PRO A 83 -1.67 11.58 -10.67
CA PRO A 83 -1.44 10.52 -11.65
C PRO A 83 -0.70 9.30 -11.08
N ARG A 84 0.01 9.42 -9.96
CA ARG A 84 0.70 8.31 -9.30
C ARG A 84 -0.30 7.39 -8.60
N ILE A 85 -1.27 7.95 -7.87
CA ILE A 85 -2.33 7.20 -7.21
C ILE A 85 -3.21 6.49 -8.25
N ASN A 86 -3.63 7.21 -9.30
CA ASN A 86 -4.41 6.61 -10.38
C ASN A 86 -3.67 5.45 -11.07
N ARG A 87 -2.35 5.57 -11.29
CA ARG A 87 -1.53 4.48 -11.84
C ARG A 87 -1.42 3.29 -10.89
N LEU A 88 -1.28 3.53 -9.59
CA LEU A 88 -1.28 2.48 -8.57
C LEU A 88 -2.61 1.72 -8.59
N LEU A 89 -3.73 2.44 -8.45
CA LEU A 89 -5.06 1.82 -8.40
C LEU A 89 -5.37 1.03 -9.68
N LYS A 90 -5.03 1.56 -10.85
CA LYS A 90 -5.20 0.85 -12.13
C LYS A 90 -4.36 -0.43 -12.23
N ASP A 91 -3.13 -0.42 -11.69
CA ASP A 91 -2.27 -1.60 -11.65
C ASP A 91 -2.82 -2.67 -10.69
N LEU A 92 -3.33 -2.27 -9.52
CA LEU A 92 -3.93 -3.19 -8.55
C LEU A 92 -5.26 -3.78 -9.05
N ASP A 93 -6.12 -2.97 -9.67
CA ASP A 93 -7.38 -3.44 -10.29
C ASP A 93 -7.09 -4.46 -11.41
N LYS A 94 -6.12 -4.18 -12.29
CA LYS A 94 -5.71 -5.13 -13.33
C LYS A 94 -5.26 -6.48 -12.75
N ARG A 95 -4.53 -6.46 -11.64
CA ARG A 95 -4.08 -7.68 -10.95
C ARG A 95 -5.23 -8.45 -10.35
N ARG A 96 -6.14 -7.78 -9.64
CA ARG A 96 -7.34 -8.41 -9.07
C ARG A 96 -8.21 -9.08 -10.13
N ARG A 97 -8.46 -8.41 -11.25
CA ARG A 97 -9.22 -9.00 -12.37
C ARG A 97 -8.55 -10.23 -12.96
N LYS A 98 -7.22 -10.32 -12.95
CA LYS A 98 -6.52 -11.51 -13.43
C LYS A 98 -6.72 -12.71 -12.49
N VAL A 99 -6.84 -12.48 -11.19
CA VAL A 99 -6.98 -13.54 -10.18
C VAL A 99 -8.45 -13.95 -9.99
N SER A 100 -9.39 -13.02 -10.11
CA SER A 100 -10.83 -13.29 -9.94
C SER A 100 -11.49 -14.05 -11.09
N VAL A 101 -10.79 -14.29 -12.21
CA VAL A 101 -11.32 -15.01 -13.38
C VAL A 101 -10.78 -16.46 -13.39
N GLY A 102 -10.60 -17.05 -12.21
CA GLY A 102 -10.26 -18.46 -12.00
C GLY A 102 -11.45 -19.21 -11.41
#